data_AF-A0A7X3NS83-F1
#
_entry.id   AF-A0A7X3NS83-F1
#
_cell.length_a   1.000
_cell.length_b   1.000
_cell.length_c   1.000
_cell.angle_alpha   90.00
_cell.angle_beta   90.00
_cell.angle_gamma   90.00
#
_symmetry.space_group_name_H-M   'P 1'
#
loop_
_entity.id
_entity.type
_entity.pdbx_description
1 polymer ?
#
loop_
_entity_poly.entity_id
_entity_poly.type
_entity_poly.pdbx_seq_one_letter_code
_entity_poly.pdbx_strand_id
1 'polypeptide(L)' 'IKILGDGELEKQLKVQAHRFSKSAIEKIESKGGTAEVLGLHANPDNAA' A
#
# COMPACT_ATOMS: atom_id res chain seq x y z
N ILE A 1 -0.83 -9.80 -1.90
CA ILE A 1 0.32 -9.07 -1.29
C ILE A 1 -0.23 -7.85 -0.56
N LYS A 2 0.14 -7.66 0.71
CA LYS A 2 -0.31 -6.53 1.55
C LYS A 2 0.91 -5.70 1.92
N ILE A 3 0.89 -4.41 1.59
CA ILE A 3 1.94 -3.46 1.98
C ILE A 3 1.68 -3.00 3.40
N LEU A 4 2.68 -3.15 4.26
CA LEU A 4 2.68 -2.68 5.64
C LEU A 4 3.64 -1.50 5.75
N GLY A 5 3.30 -0.51 6.57
CA GLY A 5 4.03 0.74 6.70
C GLY A 5 5.07 0.70 7.80
N ASP A 6 5.77 -0.42 7.98
CA ASP A 6 6.82 -0.57 8.98
C ASP A 6 8.16 -0.11 8.36
N GLY A 7 8.74 0.94 8.92
CA GLY A 7 9.92 1.62 8.36
C GLY A 7 9.62 2.98 7.73
N GLU A 8 10.66 3.66 7.25
CA GLU A 8 10.58 5.01 6.70
C GLU A 8 10.90 5.01 5.20
N LEU A 9 10.14 5.79 4.44
CA LEU A 9 10.37 6.03 3.02
C LEU A 9 11.29 7.25 2.89
N GLU A 10 12.54 7.04 2.46
CA GLU A 10 13.50 8.13 2.21
C GLU A 10 13.42 8.68 0.78
N LYS A 11 12.84 7.91 -0.15
CA LYS A 11 12.72 8.26 -1.56
C LYS A 11 11.26 8.24 -2.01
N GLN A 12 10.94 9.11 -2.96
CA GLN A 12 9.67 9.03 -3.68
C GLN A 12 9.64 7.76 -4.51
N LEU A 13 8.63 6.92 -4.26
CA LEU A 13 8.42 5.68 -4.97
C LEU A 13 6.96 5.58 -5.39
N LYS A 14 6.76 5.02 -6.58
CA LYS A 14 5.45 4.61 -7.07
C LYS A 14 5.28 3.13 -6.76
N VAL A 15 4.41 2.81 -5.80
CA VAL A 15 4.20 1.45 -5.32
C VAL A 15 2.90 0.94 -5.88
N GLN A 16 2.94 -0.19 -6.59
CA GLN A 16 1.76 -0.83 -7.14
C GLN A 16 1.50 -2.15 -6.40
N ALA A 17 0.36 -2.28 -5.71
CA ALA A 17 0.06 -3.48 -4.92
C ALA A 17 -1.44 -3.72 -4.79
N HIS A 18 -1.82 -4.91 -4.34
CA HIS A 18 -3.23 -5.31 -4.25
C HIS A 18 -3.93 -4.76 -3.01
N ARG A 19 -3.20 -4.61 -1.90
CA ARG A 19 -3.69 -4.05 -0.63
C ARG A 19 -2.60 -3.24 0.05
N PHE A 20 -2.96 -2.11 0.62
CA PHE A 20 -2.07 -1.27 1.44
C PHE A 20 -2.67 -1.11 2.84
N SER A 21 -1.83 -1.02 3.87
CA SER A 21 -2.26 -0.60 5.20
C SER A 21 -2.43 0.92 5.27
N LYS A 22 -3.24 1.41 6.22
CA LYS A 22 -3.45 2.85 6.42
C LYS A 22 -2.13 3.60 6.60
N SER A 23 -1.26 3.08 7.47
CA SER A 23 0.06 3.64 7.74
C SER A 23 0.99 3.60 6.54
N ALA A 24 0.85 2.62 5.63
CA ALA A 24 1.64 2.57 4.40
C ALA A 24 1.21 3.66 3.42
N ILE A 25 -0.10 3.85 3.22
CA ILE A 25 -0.65 4.90 2.34
C ILE A 25 -0.20 6.27 2.84
N GLU A 26 -0.40 6.56 4.13
CA GLU A 26 0.01 7.83 4.75
C GLU A 26 1.49 8.12 4.57
N LYS A 27 2.37 7.11 4.73
CA LYS A 27 3.81 7.29 4.54
C LYS A 27 4.18 7.51 3.08
N ILE A 28 3.54 6.80 2.15
CA ILE A 28 3.77 6.96 0.71
C ILE A 28 3.34 8.37 0.28
N GLU A 29 2.15 8.81 0.68
CA GLU A 29 1.62 10.14 0.36
C GLU A 29 2.40 11.27 1.05
N SER A 30 2.80 11.09 2.32
CA SER A 30 3.58 12.08 3.06
C SER A 30 4.95 12.36 2.44
N LYS A 31 5.50 11.39 1.71
CA LYS A 31 6.75 11.55 0.97
C LYS A 31 6.53 12.02 -0.48
N GLY A 32 5.27 12.24 -0.88
CA GLY A 32 4.88 12.58 -2.25
C GLY A 32 5.03 11.41 -3.23
N GLY A 33 5.05 10.19 -2.73
CA GLY A 33 4.96 8.96 -3.54
C GLY A 33 3.53 8.68 -3.98
N THR A 34 3.34 7.59 -4.73
CA THR A 34 2.02 7.23 -5.27
C THR A 34 1.74 5.76 -5.01
N ALA A 35 0.61 5.45 -4.39
CA ALA A 35 0.14 4.09 -4.17
C ALA A 35 -0.93 3.73 -5.22
N GLU A 36 -0.61 2.84 -6.16
CA GLU A 36 -1.57 2.34 -7.14
C GLU A 36 -2.09 0.97 -6.72
N VAL A 37 -3.40 0.85 -6.57
CA VAL A 37 -4.05 -0.41 -6.22
C VAL A 37 -4.22 -1.24 -7.48
N LEU A 38 -3.39 -2.26 -7.65
CA LEU A 38 -3.54 -3.25 -8.73
C LEU A 38 -4.69 -4.17 -8.33
N GLY A 39 -5.88 -3.85 -8.81
CA GLY A 39 -7.07 -4.66 -8.60
C GLY A 39 -6.92 -5.99 -9.34
N LEU A 40 -6.65 -7.08 -8.61
CA LEU A 40 -6.82 -8.42 -9.14
C LEU A 40 -7.38 -9.37 -8.09
N HIS A 41 -8.56 -9.92 -8.42
CA HIS A 41 -9.28 -11.04 -7.82
C HIS A 41 -9.55 -11.01 -6.30
N ALA A 42 -10.84 -10.95 -5.96
CA ALA A 42 -11.37 -11.10 -4.61
C ALA A 42 -10.83 -12.37 -3.95
N ASN A 43 -10.03 -12.22 -2.90
CA ASN A 43 -9.70 -13.32 -2.01
C ASN A 43 -10.85 -13.46 -0.99
N PRO A 44 -11.52 -14.63 -0.88
CA PRO A 44 -12.70 -14.82 -0.03
C PRO A 44 -12.44 -14.73 1.50
N ASP A 45 -11.18 -14.68 1.94
CA ASP A 45 -10.77 -14.68 3.35
C ASP A 45 -10.86 -13.32 4.10
N ASN A 46 -11.83 -12.46 3.77
CA ASN A 46 -12.14 -11.31 4.64
C ASN A 46 -13.64 -11.11 4.82
N ALA A 47 -14.34 -12.22 5.08
CA ALA A 47 -15.63 -12.24 5.75
C ALA A 47 -15.42 -12.91 7.12
N ALA A 48 -15.22 -12.08 8.15
CA ALA A 48 -15.37 -12.47 9.55
C ALA A 48 -16.06 -11.31 10.26
#